data_AF-A0AAN5CID8-F1
#
_entry.id   AF-A0AAN5CID8-F1
#
_cell.length_a   1.000
_cell.length_b   1.000
_cell.length_c   1.000
_cell.angle_alpha   90.00
_cell.angle_beta   90.00
_cell.angle_gamma   90.00
#
_symmetry.space_group_name_H-M   'P 1'
#
loop_
_entity.id
_entity.type
_entity.pdbx_description
1 polymer ?
#
loop_
_entity_poly.entity_id
_entity_poly.type
_entity_poly.pdbx_seq_one_letter_code
_entity_poly.pdbx_strand_id
1 'polypeptide(L)'
;SVVESYYLTQRDWRDTSYFVASLTTVCNLACGSEWVTADDNVQRKEDMLRFLERYSAEYANFLISIRISEAISEIEYSGLIALAFCDLDFTQEVPKSLLQESEVFRANVFGELRMFYREELKLVDYAGKIGRLMTMFHTMTEASSILAEELRMYSYLFDVYASDSLVRGIFVQ
;
A
#
# COMPACT_ATOMS: atom_id res chain seq x y z
N SER A 1 4.76 -2.36 -0.39
CA SER A 1 3.39 -2.16 -0.96
C SER A 1 2.50 -1.54 0.12
N VAL A 2 1.50 -0.69 -0.20
CA VAL A 2 0.55 -0.16 0.82
C VAL A 2 -0.15 -1.29 1.59
N VAL A 3 -0.46 -2.40 0.89
CA VAL A 3 -1.05 -3.62 1.47
C VAL A 3 -0.13 -4.21 2.55
N GLU A 4 1.15 -4.34 2.23
CA GLU A 4 2.18 -4.86 3.13
C GLU A 4 2.38 -3.95 4.34
N SER A 5 2.50 -2.65 4.10
CA SER A 5 2.65 -1.67 5.16
C SER A 5 1.46 -1.65 6.12
N TYR A 6 0.24 -1.77 5.59
CA TYR A 6 -0.97 -1.92 6.41
C TYR A 6 -0.90 -3.21 7.25
N TYR A 7 -0.62 -4.35 6.62
CA TYR A 7 -0.57 -5.65 7.30
C TYR A 7 0.46 -5.67 8.43
N LEU A 8 1.69 -5.22 8.17
CA LEU A 8 2.76 -5.17 9.17
C LEU A 8 2.43 -4.22 10.31
N THR A 9 1.89 -3.03 10.00
CA THR A 9 1.46 -2.05 11.01
C THR A 9 0.38 -2.63 11.93
N GLN A 10 -0.62 -3.31 11.35
CA GLN A 10 -1.68 -3.96 12.14
C GLN A 10 -1.17 -5.15 12.96
N ARG A 11 -0.25 -5.95 12.41
CA ARG A 11 0.29 -7.13 13.09
C ARG A 11 1.12 -6.74 14.31
N ASP A 12 2.04 -5.80 14.14
CA ASP A 12 3.13 -5.56 15.08
C ASP A 12 2.87 -4.37 16.02
N TRP A 13 2.19 -3.32 15.56
CA TRP A 13 1.92 -2.11 16.38
C TRP A 13 0.47 -1.97 16.82
N ARG A 14 -0.51 -2.37 15.99
CA ARG A 14 -1.96 -2.17 16.23
C ARG A 14 -2.35 -0.72 16.52
N ASP A 15 -1.49 0.22 16.17
CA ASP A 15 -1.62 1.65 16.40
C ASP A 15 -1.41 2.37 15.07
N THR A 16 -2.35 3.25 14.73
CA THR A 16 -2.35 4.05 13.50
C THR A 16 -1.36 5.21 13.54
N SER A 17 -0.76 5.47 14.71
CA SER A 17 0.31 6.45 14.87
C SER A 17 1.62 5.98 14.23
N TYR A 18 1.75 4.68 13.93
CA TYR A 18 2.92 4.10 13.29
C TYR A 18 2.60 3.63 11.88
N PHE A 19 3.60 3.69 11.02
CA PHE A 19 3.53 3.21 9.66
C PHE A 19 4.78 2.42 9.31
N VAL A 20 4.63 1.14 9.02
CA VAL A 20 5.72 0.28 8.57
C VAL A 20 5.91 0.46 7.07
N ALA A 21 6.83 1.32 6.65
CA ALA A 21 7.13 1.55 5.23
C ALA A 21 7.86 0.35 4.61
N SER A 22 8.71 -0.34 5.38
CA SER A 22 9.44 -1.53 4.95
C SER A 22 9.80 -2.40 6.17
N LEU A 23 10.39 -3.59 5.93
CA LEU A 23 10.90 -4.46 7.01
C LEU A 23 11.92 -3.77 7.93
N THR A 24 12.58 -2.71 7.46
CA THR A 24 13.62 -1.99 8.20
C THR A 24 13.22 -0.57 8.57
N THR A 25 12.06 -0.09 8.08
CA THR A 25 11.69 1.32 8.18
C THR A 25 10.29 1.46 8.76
N VAL A 26 10.21 2.09 9.93
CA VAL A 26 8.96 2.44 10.61
C VAL A 26 8.94 3.93 10.84
N CYS A 27 7.84 4.58 10.46
CA CYS A 27 7.62 5.99 10.62
C CYS A 27 6.61 6.22 11.73
N ASN A 28 6.90 7.12 12.66
CA ASN A 28 5.92 7.65 13.61
C ASN A 28 5.17 8.81 12.93
N LEU A 29 3.94 8.55 12.47
CA LEU A 29 3.06 9.53 11.81
C LEU A 29 2.65 10.68 12.73
N ALA A 30 2.72 10.49 14.06
CA ALA A 30 2.39 11.53 15.02
C ALA A 30 3.54 12.52 15.29
N CYS A 31 4.76 12.23 14.81
CA CYS A 31 5.96 13.01 15.11
C CYS A 31 6.71 13.39 13.83
N GLY A 32 6.14 14.28 13.02
CA GLY A 32 6.75 14.73 11.75
C GLY A 32 8.12 15.42 11.93
N SER A 33 8.38 16.00 13.11
CA SER A 33 9.67 16.63 13.43
C SER A 33 10.84 15.66 13.48
N GLU A 34 10.61 14.36 13.68
CA GLU A 34 11.64 13.32 13.65
C GLU A 34 12.08 12.98 12.22
N TRP A 35 11.32 13.39 11.20
CA TRP A 35 11.53 12.95 9.83
C TRP A 35 12.56 13.79 9.08
N VAL A 36 12.77 15.04 9.51
CA VAL A 36 13.81 15.92 8.97
C VAL A 36 14.54 16.62 10.12
N THR A 37 15.75 16.13 10.40
CA THR A 37 16.61 16.62 11.48
C THR A 37 17.25 17.95 11.13
N ALA A 38 17.66 18.73 12.13
CA ALA A 38 18.30 20.04 11.92
C ALA A 38 19.57 19.97 11.06
N ASP A 39 20.21 18.81 10.99
CA ASP A 39 21.45 18.57 10.26
C ASP A 39 21.23 18.23 8.77
N ASP A 40 19.98 17.98 8.36
CA ASP A 40 19.65 17.65 6.98
C ASP A 40 19.74 18.89 6.07
N ASN A 41 20.60 18.82 5.05
CA ASN A 41 20.80 19.88 4.06
C ASN A 41 19.71 19.88 2.98
N VAL A 42 18.46 20.18 3.37
CA VAL A 42 17.30 20.19 2.48
C VAL A 42 16.82 21.62 2.24
N GLN A 43 16.70 22.03 0.97
CA GLN A 43 16.08 23.30 0.62
C GLN A 43 14.58 23.27 0.93
N ARG A 44 14.04 24.39 1.43
CA ARG A 44 12.61 24.55 1.77
C ARG A 44 12.10 23.51 2.79
N LYS A 45 12.93 23.22 3.80
CA LYS A 45 12.64 22.25 4.87
C LYS A 45 11.26 22.41 5.53
N GLU A 46 10.82 23.65 5.80
CA GLU A 46 9.49 23.88 6.40
C GLU A 46 8.34 23.43 5.48
N ASP A 47 8.46 23.67 4.18
CA ASP A 47 7.44 23.25 3.21
C ASP A 47 7.38 21.72 3.13
N MET A 48 8.53 21.06 3.17
CA MET A 48 8.62 19.60 3.22
C MET A 48 7.98 19.03 4.48
N LEU A 49 8.25 19.61 5.65
CA LEU A 49 7.65 19.15 6.92
C LEU A 49 6.12 19.28 6.90
N ARG A 50 5.59 20.44 6.49
CA ARG A 50 4.13 20.63 6.39
C ARG A 50 3.48 19.67 5.40
N PHE A 51 4.17 19.40 4.29
CA PHE A 51 3.70 18.42 3.32
C PHE A 51 3.65 17.02 3.93
N LEU A 52 4.74 16.59 4.57
CA LEU A 52 4.83 15.29 5.22
C LEU A 52 3.79 15.10 6.33
N GLU A 53 3.51 16.15 7.11
CA GLU A 53 2.44 16.15 8.11
C GLU A 53 1.05 16.02 7.49
N ARG A 54 0.80 16.73 6.38
CA ARG A 54 -0.47 16.61 5.66
C ARG A 54 -0.62 15.21 5.06
N TYR A 55 0.43 14.72 4.42
CA TYR A 55 0.51 13.38 3.84
C TYR A 55 0.26 12.30 4.91
N SER A 56 0.94 12.39 6.05
CA SER A 56 0.77 11.43 7.14
C SER A 56 -0.65 11.42 7.69
N ALA A 57 -1.29 12.58 7.78
CA ALA A 57 -2.69 12.69 8.20
C ALA A 57 -3.66 12.10 7.16
N GLU A 58 -3.47 12.38 5.87
CA GLU A 58 -4.29 11.80 4.80
C GLU A 58 -4.12 10.27 4.74
N TYR A 59 -2.88 9.79 4.85
CA TYR A 59 -2.58 8.36 4.90
C TYR A 59 -3.16 7.69 6.15
N ALA A 60 -3.10 8.34 7.32
CA ALA A 60 -3.73 7.82 8.53
C ALA A 60 -5.25 7.71 8.39
N ASN A 61 -5.91 8.70 7.79
CA ASN A 61 -7.35 8.63 7.49
C ASN A 61 -7.68 7.45 6.58
N PHE A 62 -6.83 7.20 5.59
CA PHE A 62 -6.95 6.06 4.71
C PHE A 62 -6.82 4.73 5.46
N LEU A 63 -5.79 4.56 6.31
CA LEU A 63 -5.62 3.38 7.16
C LEU A 63 -6.80 3.19 8.12
N ILE A 64 -7.35 4.28 8.67
CA ILE A 64 -8.53 4.22 9.56
C ILE A 64 -9.74 3.67 8.80
N SER A 65 -9.95 4.09 7.55
CA SER A 65 -11.07 3.59 6.75
C SER A 65 -10.99 2.07 6.51
N ILE A 66 -9.78 1.55 6.35
CA ILE A 66 -9.53 0.11 6.22
C ILE A 66 -9.68 -0.61 7.56
N ARG A 67 -9.23 -0.01 8.66
CA ARG A 67 -9.25 -0.57 10.02
C ARG A 67 -10.66 -0.87 10.54
N ILE A 68 -11.70 -0.26 9.96
CA ILE A 68 -13.09 -0.59 10.29
C ILE A 68 -13.43 -2.05 9.88
N SER A 69 -12.62 -2.67 9.02
CA SER A 69 -12.73 -4.09 8.70
C SER A 69 -12.01 -4.98 9.76
N GLU A 70 -12.54 -6.18 10.01
CA GLU A 70 -11.88 -7.19 10.85
C GLU A 70 -10.40 -7.38 10.49
N ALA A 71 -9.58 -7.78 11.47
CA ALA A 71 -8.18 -8.13 11.22
C ALA A 71 -8.07 -9.18 10.11
N ILE A 72 -7.20 -8.90 9.13
CA ILE A 72 -6.95 -9.80 8.01
C ILE A 72 -6.03 -10.93 8.45
N SER A 73 -6.37 -12.17 8.06
CA SER A 73 -5.50 -13.32 8.24
C SER A 73 -4.31 -13.28 7.28
N GLU A 74 -3.28 -14.07 7.57
CA GLU A 74 -2.10 -14.21 6.69
C GLU A 74 -2.45 -14.77 5.31
N ILE A 75 -3.43 -15.69 5.24
CA ILE A 75 -3.92 -16.26 3.98
C ILE A 75 -4.66 -15.19 3.16
N GLU A 76 -5.51 -14.39 3.79
CA GLU A 76 -6.19 -13.26 3.14
C GLU A 76 -5.19 -12.22 2.65
N TYR A 77 -4.20 -11.87 3.47
CA TYR A 77 -3.11 -10.99 3.08
C TYR A 77 -2.33 -11.52 1.87
N SER A 78 -1.96 -12.80 1.88
CA SER A 78 -1.27 -13.45 0.77
C SER A 78 -2.11 -13.42 -0.51
N GLY A 79 -3.42 -13.65 -0.38
CA GLY A 79 -4.38 -13.52 -1.47
C GLY A 79 -4.42 -12.12 -2.05
N LEU A 80 -4.44 -11.08 -1.22
CA LEU A 80 -4.42 -9.68 -1.67
C LEU A 80 -3.15 -9.32 -2.44
N ILE A 81 -1.99 -9.79 -1.97
CA ILE A 81 -0.72 -9.57 -2.68
C ILE A 81 -0.75 -10.26 -4.04
N ALA A 82 -1.26 -11.49 -4.12
CA ALA A 82 -1.42 -12.20 -5.38
C ALA A 82 -2.41 -11.48 -6.32
N LEU A 83 -3.50 -10.93 -5.79
CA LEU A 83 -4.45 -10.13 -6.57
C LEU A 83 -3.84 -8.81 -7.05
N ALA A 84 -3.02 -8.14 -6.23
CA ALA A 84 -2.29 -6.93 -6.60
C ALA A 84 -1.37 -7.17 -7.80
N PHE A 85 -0.74 -8.35 -7.84
CA PHE A 85 0.08 -8.76 -8.98
C PHE A 85 -0.73 -8.97 -10.27
N CYS A 86 -2.01 -9.31 -10.17
CA CYS A 86 -2.90 -9.41 -11.33
C CYS A 86 -3.40 -8.05 -11.83
N ASP A 87 -3.21 -6.96 -11.07
CA ASP A 87 -3.78 -5.64 -11.35
C ASP A 87 -2.72 -4.68 -11.93
N LEU A 88 -1.71 -5.25 -12.60
CA LEU A 88 -0.66 -4.48 -13.26
C LEU A 88 -1.26 -3.50 -14.28
N ASP A 89 -0.75 -2.27 -14.28
CA ASP A 89 -1.17 -1.23 -15.20
C ASP A 89 -0.78 -1.61 -16.65
N PHE A 90 -1.77 -2.11 -17.40
CA PHE A 90 -1.62 -2.53 -18.80
C PHE A 90 -1.68 -1.35 -19.78
N THR A 91 -1.45 -0.13 -19.33
CA THR A 91 -1.18 1.01 -20.24
C THR A 91 0.06 0.78 -21.09
N GLN A 92 0.95 -0.15 -20.69
CA GLN A 92 2.01 -0.69 -21.54
C GLN A 92 1.48 -1.83 -22.42
N GLU A 93 2.01 -1.99 -23.64
CA GLU A 93 1.63 -3.08 -24.56
C GLU A 93 2.01 -4.46 -23.99
N VAL A 94 1.17 -5.01 -23.11
CA VAL A 94 1.37 -6.32 -22.52
C VAL A 94 0.84 -7.42 -23.45
N PRO A 95 1.60 -8.51 -23.67
CA PRO A 95 1.14 -9.62 -24.49
C PRO A 95 -0.20 -10.19 -24.02
N LYS A 96 -1.12 -10.45 -24.96
CA LYS A 96 -2.44 -11.02 -24.65
C LYS A 96 -2.37 -12.35 -23.89
N SER A 97 -1.31 -13.14 -24.10
CA SER A 97 -1.08 -14.39 -23.38
C SER A 97 -0.88 -14.13 -21.88
N LEU A 98 -0.14 -13.08 -21.52
CA LEU A 98 0.10 -12.73 -20.12
C LEU A 98 -1.20 -12.26 -19.43
N LEU A 99 -2.05 -11.52 -20.14
CA LEU A 99 -3.38 -11.13 -19.64
C LEU A 99 -4.25 -12.37 -19.37
N GLN A 100 -4.21 -13.37 -20.24
CA GLN A 100 -4.96 -14.60 -20.03
C GLN A 100 -4.42 -15.37 -18.83
N GLU A 101 -3.09 -15.46 -18.68
CA GLU A 101 -2.45 -16.09 -17.53
C GLU A 101 -2.79 -15.35 -16.23
N SER A 102 -2.82 -14.01 -16.22
CA SER A 102 -3.17 -13.24 -15.03
C SER A 102 -4.63 -13.44 -14.62
N GLU A 103 -5.57 -13.55 -15.57
CA GLU A 103 -6.97 -13.87 -15.27
C GLU A 103 -7.14 -15.29 -14.71
N VAL A 104 -6.42 -16.28 -15.27
CA VAL A 104 -6.42 -17.65 -14.75
C VAL A 104 -5.84 -17.67 -13.32
N PHE A 105 -4.73 -16.98 -13.10
CA PHE A 105 -4.11 -16.87 -11.78
C PHE A 105 -5.05 -16.18 -10.78
N ARG A 106 -5.71 -15.08 -11.17
CA ARG A 106 -6.72 -14.38 -10.37
C ARG A 106 -7.87 -15.31 -9.98
N ALA A 107 -8.40 -16.08 -10.93
CA ALA A 107 -9.46 -17.05 -10.69
C ALA A 107 -9.04 -18.14 -9.70
N ASN A 108 -7.78 -18.60 -9.78
CA ASN A 108 -7.22 -19.57 -8.84
C ASN A 108 -7.11 -18.99 -7.43
N VAL A 109 -6.62 -17.76 -7.27
CA VAL A 109 -6.56 -17.07 -5.96
C VAL A 109 -7.95 -16.97 -5.32
N PHE A 110 -8.98 -16.61 -6.09
CA PHE A 110 -10.36 -16.64 -5.60
C PHE A 110 -10.87 -18.05 -5.28
N GLY A 111 -10.41 -19.08 -6.01
CA GLY A 111 -10.66 -20.48 -5.69
C GLY A 111 -10.15 -20.84 -4.30
N GLU A 112 -8.87 -20.55 -4.05
CA GLU A 112 -8.19 -20.84 -2.78
C GLU A 112 -8.81 -20.06 -1.62
N LEU A 113 -9.09 -18.77 -1.78
CA LEU A 113 -9.76 -17.98 -0.74
C LEU A 113 -11.14 -18.54 -0.40
N ARG A 114 -11.93 -18.97 -1.40
CA ARG A 114 -13.24 -19.59 -1.15
C ARG A 114 -13.10 -20.91 -0.40
N MET A 115 -12.13 -21.74 -0.78
CA MET A 115 -11.84 -22.99 -0.08
C MET A 115 -11.44 -22.73 1.37
N PHE A 116 -10.52 -21.80 1.61
CA PHE A 116 -10.11 -21.37 2.95
C PHE A 116 -11.32 -20.95 3.81
N TYR A 117 -12.20 -20.08 3.30
CA TYR A 117 -13.37 -19.64 4.04
C TYR A 117 -14.35 -20.78 4.37
N ARG A 118 -14.57 -21.69 3.42
CA ARG A 118 -15.53 -22.79 3.58
C ARG A 118 -14.98 -23.93 4.44
N GLU A 119 -13.73 -24.31 4.21
CA GLU A 119 -13.13 -25.52 4.78
C GLU A 119 -12.44 -25.23 6.11
N GLU A 120 -11.74 -24.11 6.24
CA GLU A 120 -11.03 -23.78 7.49
C GLU A 120 -11.92 -22.98 8.44
N LEU A 121 -12.53 -21.89 7.94
CA LEU A 121 -13.35 -21.01 8.77
C LEU A 121 -14.82 -21.48 8.90
N LYS A 122 -15.20 -22.54 8.19
CA LYS A 122 -16.55 -23.14 8.21
C LYS A 122 -17.67 -22.12 7.95
N LEU A 123 -17.39 -21.10 7.14
CA LEU A 123 -18.37 -20.06 6.80
C LEU A 123 -19.36 -20.61 5.76
N VAL A 124 -20.65 -20.52 6.08
CA VAL A 124 -21.73 -20.87 5.15
C VAL A 124 -21.92 -19.78 4.11
N ASP A 125 -21.84 -18.52 4.53
CA ASP A 125 -21.85 -17.34 3.67
C ASP A 125 -20.50 -16.61 3.77
N TYR A 126 -19.63 -16.88 2.82
CA TYR A 126 -18.32 -16.23 2.69
C TYR A 126 -18.34 -15.06 1.70
N ALA A 127 -19.46 -14.82 1.00
CA ALA A 127 -19.54 -13.78 -0.02
C ALA A 127 -19.32 -12.39 0.59
N GLY A 128 -19.86 -12.15 1.78
CA GLY A 128 -19.63 -10.91 2.53
C GLY A 128 -18.16 -10.70 2.91
N LYS A 129 -17.42 -11.78 3.22
CA LYS A 129 -16.00 -11.67 3.59
C LYS A 129 -15.11 -11.40 2.38
N ILE A 130 -15.36 -12.09 1.26
CA ILE A 130 -14.72 -11.78 -0.03
C ILE A 130 -15.04 -10.35 -0.47
N GLY A 131 -16.31 -9.93 -0.38
CA GLY A 131 -16.72 -8.57 -0.76
C GLY A 131 -15.95 -7.50 0.03
N ARG A 132 -15.83 -7.66 1.35
CA ARG A 132 -15.02 -6.75 2.19
C ARG A 132 -13.54 -6.80 1.82
N LEU A 133 -12.99 -7.99 1.57
CA LEU A 133 -11.60 -8.17 1.15
C LEU A 133 -11.32 -7.41 -0.15
N MET A 134 -12.24 -7.47 -1.12
CA MET A 134 -12.14 -6.75 -2.38
C MET A 134 -12.32 -5.24 -2.24
N THR A 135 -13.25 -4.79 -1.38
CA THR A 135 -13.35 -3.36 -1.05
C THR A 135 -12.04 -2.86 -0.48
N MET A 136 -11.44 -3.59 0.46
CA MET A 136 -10.15 -3.23 1.02
C MET A 136 -9.05 -3.20 -0.04
N PHE A 137 -9.00 -4.21 -0.92
CA PHE A 137 -8.06 -4.26 -2.04
C PHE A 137 -8.16 -3.00 -2.90
N HIS A 138 -9.36 -2.65 -3.38
CA HIS A 138 -9.55 -1.48 -4.23
C HIS A 138 -9.18 -0.17 -3.52
N THR A 139 -9.58 -0.02 -2.27
CA THR A 139 -9.18 1.11 -1.42
C THR A 139 -7.66 1.19 -1.38
N MET A 140 -6.93 0.09 -1.14
CA MET A 140 -5.45 0.06 -1.10
C MET A 140 -4.80 0.42 -2.44
N THR A 141 -5.37 -0.04 -3.55
CA THR A 141 -4.91 0.34 -4.89
C THR A 141 -5.09 1.84 -5.12
N GLU A 142 -6.23 2.41 -4.74
CA GLU A 142 -6.50 3.85 -4.86
C GLU A 142 -5.51 4.69 -4.03
N ALA A 143 -5.26 4.32 -2.77
CA ALA A 143 -4.23 5.00 -1.97
C ALA A 143 -2.82 4.86 -2.55
N SER A 144 -2.50 3.71 -3.15
CA SER A 144 -1.21 3.52 -3.82
C SER A 144 -1.05 4.47 -5.00
N SER A 145 -2.12 4.73 -5.76
CA SER A 145 -2.13 5.70 -6.85
C SER A 145 -1.93 7.13 -6.35
N ILE A 146 -2.69 7.54 -5.32
CA ILE A 146 -2.56 8.87 -4.70
C ILE A 146 -1.13 9.06 -4.18
N LEU A 147 -0.59 8.06 -3.49
CA LEU A 147 0.79 8.07 -3.00
C LEU A 147 1.81 8.24 -4.14
N ALA A 148 1.64 7.51 -5.24
CA ALA A 148 2.54 7.60 -6.38
C ALA A 148 2.51 9.01 -7.02
N GLU A 149 1.33 9.62 -7.15
CA GLU A 149 1.17 10.98 -7.66
C GLU A 149 1.83 12.02 -6.74
N GLU A 150 1.62 11.91 -5.43
CA GLU A 150 2.20 12.83 -4.46
C GLU A 150 3.73 12.72 -4.37
N LEU A 151 4.27 11.50 -4.41
CA LEU A 151 5.71 11.28 -4.48
C LEU A 151 6.32 11.87 -5.76
N ARG A 152 5.65 11.73 -6.91
CA ARG A 152 6.08 12.36 -8.16
C ARG A 152 6.08 13.89 -8.05
N MET A 153 5.02 14.49 -7.51
CA MET A 153 4.97 15.94 -7.29
C MET A 153 6.10 16.41 -6.38
N TYR A 154 6.35 15.70 -5.27
CA TYR A 154 7.40 16.02 -4.31
C TYR A 154 8.78 15.97 -4.96
N SER A 155 9.04 14.89 -5.69
CA SER A 155 10.31 14.67 -6.36
C SER A 155 10.64 15.76 -7.39
N TYR A 156 9.62 16.39 -7.99
CA TYR A 156 9.76 17.57 -8.84
C TYR A 156 9.96 18.86 -8.04
N LEU A 157 9.19 19.09 -6.97
CA LEU A 157 9.21 20.35 -6.20
C LEU A 157 10.49 20.55 -5.39
N PHE A 158 11.11 19.47 -4.91
CA PHE A 158 12.28 19.52 -4.04
C PHE A 158 13.56 18.99 -4.70
N ASP A 159 13.50 18.70 -6.01
CA ASP A 159 14.62 18.19 -6.82
C ASP A 159 15.36 17.01 -6.16
N VAL A 160 14.60 16.12 -5.52
CA VAL A 160 15.14 14.95 -4.80
C VAL A 160 15.85 14.00 -5.77
N TYR A 161 15.52 14.07 -7.06
CA TYR A 161 16.21 13.34 -8.12
C TYR A 161 17.60 13.88 -8.46
N ALA A 162 17.95 15.13 -8.14
CA ALA A 162 19.26 15.65 -8.53
C ALA A 162 20.41 14.95 -7.80
N SER A 163 20.17 14.43 -6.60
CA SER A 163 21.21 13.87 -5.73
C SER A 163 21.20 12.34 -5.60
N ASP A 164 20.09 11.64 -5.87
CA ASP A 164 19.99 10.19 -5.65
C ASP A 164 19.67 9.38 -6.92
N SER A 165 20.66 8.59 -7.36
CA SER A 165 20.57 7.71 -8.53
C SER A 165 19.58 6.54 -8.37
N LEU A 166 19.33 6.07 -7.14
CA LEU A 166 18.38 4.99 -6.88
C LEU A 166 16.94 5.50 -7.02
N VAL A 167 16.67 6.70 -6.49
CA VAL A 167 15.35 7.32 -6.59
C VAL A 167 15.02 7.64 -8.05
N ARG A 168 15.98 8.09 -8.86
CA ARG A 168 15.78 8.25 -10.33
C ARG A 168 15.33 6.97 -11.03
N GLY A 169 15.92 5.83 -10.68
CA GLY A 169 15.61 4.54 -11.34
C GLY A 169 14.21 3.99 -11.03
N ILE A 170 13.59 4.42 -9.92
CA ILE A 170 12.27 3.95 -9.50
C ILE A 170 11.13 4.75 -10.17
N PHE A 171 11.36 6.02 -10.48
CA PHE A 171 10.28 6.93 -10.92
C PHE A 171 10.39 7.43 -12.37
N VAL A 172 11.55 7.25 -13.02
CA VAL A 172 11.72 7.50 -14.46
C VAL A 172 11.64 6.16 -15.19
N GLN A 173 10.42 5.63 -15.35
CA GLN A 173 10.08 4.63 -16.36
C GLN A 173 9.01 5.19 -17.29
#